data_AF-A0A8T0T176-F1
#
_entry.id   AF-A0A8T0T176-F1
#
_cell.length_a   1.000
_cell.length_b   1.000
_cell.length_c   1.000
_cell.angle_alpha   90.00
_cell.angle_beta   90.00
_cell.angle_gamma   90.00
#
_symmetry.space_group_name_H-M   'P 1'
#
loop_
_entity.id
_entity.type
_entity.pdbx_description
1 polymer ?
#
loop_
_entity_poly.entity_id
_entity_poly.type
_entity_poly.pdbx_seq_one_letter_code
_entity_poly.pdbx_strand_id
1 'polypeptide(L)'
;MITLPQQQSFHPMALPDVGASYPDRVLLSVRCYIADRTNKTTATSSTSEGHRIQVSFFAAKPPTLSYLCIFCPDADFTSEPRVVTSQGNLILLTTGIRSSADPF
;
A
#
# COMPACT_ATOMS: atom_id res chain seq x y z
N MET A 1 33.19 -4.11 -12.00
CA MET A 1 32.26 -4.41 -10.88
C MET A 1 31.36 -3.20 -10.70
N ILE A 2 30.09 -3.30 -11.05
CA ILE A 2 29.14 -2.20 -10.89
C ILE A 2 28.19 -2.64 -9.79
N THR A 3 28.40 -2.12 -8.59
CA THR A 3 27.49 -2.32 -7.46
C THR A 3 26.20 -1.59 -7.81
N LEU A 4 25.12 -2.32 -8.11
CA LEU A 4 23.79 -1.71 -8.13
C LEU A 4 23.54 -1.12 -6.73
N PRO A 5 23.17 0.17 -6.61
CA PRO A 5 22.78 0.69 -5.31
C PRO A 5 21.56 -0.11 -4.83
N GLN A 6 21.68 -0.64 -3.61
CA GLN A 6 20.62 -1.21 -2.81
C GLN A 6 19.52 -0.16 -2.60
N GLN A 7 18.65 0.02 -3.59
CA GLN A 7 17.49 0.89 -3.46
C GLN A 7 16.32 0.04 -2.92
N GLN A 8 16.42 -0.35 -1.66
CA GLN A 8 15.29 -0.85 -0.90
C GLN A 8 15.19 -0.07 0.42
N SER A 9 15.04 1.24 0.32
CA SER A 9 14.24 1.90 1.34
C SER A 9 12.79 1.51 1.06
N PHE A 10 12.18 0.72 1.96
CA PHE A 10 10.74 0.41 1.94
C PHE A 10 9.88 1.65 2.27
N HIS A 11 10.44 2.85 2.14
CA HIS A 11 9.73 4.10 2.35
C HIS A 11 9.15 4.55 1.02
N PRO A 12 7.82 4.68 0.92
CA PRO A 12 7.19 5.16 -0.30
C PRO A 12 7.71 6.55 -0.63
N MET A 13 8.10 6.76 -1.89
CA MET A 13 8.47 8.09 -2.38
C MET A 13 7.35 9.08 -2.03
N ALA A 14 7.71 10.28 -1.57
CA ALA A 14 6.73 11.33 -1.40
C ALA A 14 6.18 11.72 -2.78
N LEU A 15 4.99 11.23 -3.12
CA LEU A 15 4.29 11.68 -4.32
C LEU A 15 3.65 13.05 -4.06
N PRO A 16 3.72 13.98 -5.04
CA PRO A 16 2.97 15.22 -4.95
C PRO A 16 1.48 14.90 -4.86
N ASP A 17 0.73 15.70 -4.10
CA ASP A 17 -0.72 15.60 -4.10
C ASP A 17 -1.22 15.84 -5.54
N VAL A 18 -1.84 14.84 -6.13
CA VAL A 18 -2.35 14.90 -7.51
C VAL A 18 -3.49 15.93 -7.64
N GLY A 19 -3.96 16.48 -6.51
CA GLY A 19 -4.96 17.52 -6.46
C GLY A 19 -6.32 17.01 -6.90
N ALA A 20 -7.12 17.86 -7.54
CA ALA A 20 -8.45 17.51 -8.03
C ALA A 20 -8.46 16.68 -9.33
N SER A 21 -7.29 16.45 -9.97
CA SER A 21 -7.21 15.82 -11.28
C SER A 21 -6.38 14.53 -11.21
N TYR A 22 -7.07 13.44 -10.88
CA TYR A 22 -6.49 12.11 -11.01
C TYR A 22 -6.23 11.80 -12.49
N PRO A 23 -5.10 11.17 -12.83
CA PRO A 23 -4.84 10.75 -14.20
C PRO A 23 -5.83 9.65 -14.63
N ASP A 24 -6.24 9.67 -15.90
CA ASP A 24 -7.16 8.66 -16.47
C ASP A 24 -6.59 7.24 -16.41
N ARG A 25 -5.25 7.12 -16.39
CA ARG A 25 -4.53 5.86 -16.32
C ARG A 25 -3.31 6.00 -15.41
N VAL A 26 -3.02 4.93 -14.71
CA VAL A 26 -1.87 4.81 -13.81
C VAL A 26 -1.08 3.55 -14.10
N LEU A 27 0.22 3.58 -13.79
CA LEU A 27 1.00 2.36 -13.63
C LEU A 27 0.93 1.96 -12.17
N LEU A 28 0.28 0.83 -11.85
CA LEU A 28 0.10 0.37 -10.47
C LEU A 28 1.23 -0.57 -10.06
N SER A 29 1.90 -0.27 -8.96
CA SER A 29 2.82 -1.19 -8.30
C SER A 29 2.07 -2.43 -7.80
N VAL A 30 2.63 -3.61 -8.08
CA VAL A 30 2.11 -4.88 -7.54
C VAL A 30 2.39 -4.99 -6.03
N ARG A 31 3.47 -4.36 -5.54
CA ARG A 31 3.83 -4.34 -4.11
C ARG A 31 3.17 -3.15 -3.42
N CYS A 32 2.68 -3.36 -2.21
CA CYS A 32 2.17 -2.30 -1.35
C CYS A 32 3.20 -1.96 -0.27
N TYR A 33 3.16 -0.72 0.22
CA TYR A 33 4.02 -0.27 1.32
C TYR A 33 3.31 -0.45 2.66
N ILE A 34 4.02 -0.94 3.68
CA ILE A 34 3.52 -0.97 5.06
C ILE A 34 3.91 0.36 5.71
N ALA A 35 2.96 1.30 5.83
CA ALA A 35 3.21 2.62 6.39
C ALA A 35 1.90 3.31 6.78
N ASP A 36 1.91 4.04 7.90
CA ASP A 36 0.81 4.91 8.31
C ASP A 36 0.78 6.19 7.45
N ARG A 37 0.27 6.06 6.23
CA ARG A 37 0.07 7.18 5.31
C ARG A 37 -1.36 7.20 4.83
N THR A 38 -2.06 8.30 5.11
CA THR A 38 -3.45 8.50 4.73
C THR A 38 -3.60 9.64 3.72
N ASN A 39 -4.68 9.58 2.94
CA ASN A 39 -5.12 10.63 2.01
C ASN A 39 -6.65 10.53 1.77
N LYS A 40 -7.19 11.30 0.82
CA LYS A 40 -8.64 11.30 0.50
C LYS A 40 -9.21 9.97 0.01
N THR A 41 -8.37 9.03 -0.43
CA THR A 41 -8.78 7.69 -0.90
C THR A 41 -8.69 6.62 0.20
N THR A 42 -8.38 7.00 1.44
CA THR A 42 -8.19 6.05 2.53
C THR A 42 -9.48 5.30 2.82
N ALA A 43 -9.44 3.98 2.64
CA ALA A 43 -10.47 3.06 3.07
C ALA A 43 -10.05 2.42 4.39
N THR A 44 -11.03 2.15 5.26
CA THR A 44 -10.81 1.52 6.57
C THR A 44 -11.78 0.37 6.76
N SER A 45 -11.33 -0.70 7.42
CA SER A 45 -12.17 -1.83 7.79
C SER A 45 -11.64 -2.50 9.06
N SER A 46 -12.27 -3.60 9.45
CA SER A 46 -11.83 -4.47 10.54
C SER A 46 -11.50 -5.84 9.99
N THR A 47 -10.43 -6.43 10.49
CA THR A 47 -10.03 -7.80 10.16
C THR A 47 -10.92 -8.80 10.90
N SER A 48 -10.79 -10.10 10.60
CA SER A 48 -11.54 -11.15 11.31
C SER A 48 -11.24 -11.20 12.81
N GLU A 49 -10.06 -10.73 13.23
CA GLU A 49 -9.65 -10.61 14.63
C GLU A 49 -10.07 -9.25 15.26
N GLY A 50 -10.77 -8.40 14.51
CA GLY A 50 -11.24 -7.10 14.97
C GLY A 50 -10.22 -5.95 14.85
N HIS A 51 -9.00 -6.22 14.39
CA HIS A 51 -7.98 -5.18 14.20
C HIS A 51 -8.36 -4.19 13.11
N ARG A 52 -8.10 -2.90 13.34
CA ARG A 52 -8.35 -1.87 12.34
C ARG A 52 -7.33 -1.97 11.22
N ILE A 53 -7.79 -2.12 9.99
CA ILE A 53 -6.96 -2.06 8.78
C ILE A 53 -7.30 -0.80 7.98
N GLN A 54 -6.28 -0.11 7.49
CA GLN A 54 -6.43 1.03 6.58
C GLN A 54 -5.59 0.83 5.32
N VAL A 55 -6.13 1.28 4.19
CA VAL A 55 -5.47 1.22 2.88
C VAL A 55 -5.67 2.55 2.17
N SER A 56 -4.60 3.13 1.65
CA SER A 56 -4.62 4.41 0.93
C SER A 56 -3.94 4.28 -0.42
N PHE A 57 -4.58 4.82 -1.46
CA PHE A 57 -4.07 4.82 -2.83
C PHE A 57 -3.38 6.14 -3.17
N PHE A 58 -2.13 6.05 -3.62
CA PHE A 58 -1.35 7.21 -4.06
C PHE A 58 -1.18 7.15 -5.57
N ALA A 59 -1.97 7.96 -6.26
CA ALA A 59 -1.90 8.10 -7.71
C ALA A 59 -0.67 8.93 -8.13
N ALA A 60 -0.01 8.48 -9.18
CA ALA A 60 1.08 9.18 -9.84
C ALA A 60 0.84 9.19 -11.36
N LYS A 61 1.29 10.25 -12.02
CA LYS A 61 1.30 10.31 -13.49
C LYS A 61 2.35 9.33 -14.02
N PRO A 62 2.01 8.43 -14.97
CA PRO A 62 3.00 7.62 -15.67
C PRO A 62 4.13 8.50 -16.27
N PRO A 63 5.40 8.04 -16.25
CA PRO A 63 5.85 6.67 -15.98
C PRO A 63 6.04 6.33 -14.50
N THR A 64 5.78 7.25 -13.57
CA THR A 64 5.93 7.00 -12.14
C THR A 64 4.88 6.00 -11.65
N LEU A 65 5.29 5.06 -10.80
CA LEU A 65 4.40 4.06 -10.22
C LEU A 65 3.47 4.69 -9.18
N SER A 66 2.17 4.49 -9.36
CA SER A 66 1.18 4.61 -8.31
C SER A 66 1.30 3.41 -7.36
N TYR A 67 0.99 3.59 -6.09
CA TYR A 67 1.13 2.53 -5.10
C TYR A 67 0.03 2.60 -4.03
N LEU A 68 -0.07 1.54 -3.25
CA LEU A 68 -0.91 1.47 -2.06
C LEU A 68 -0.05 1.51 -0.80
N CYS A 69 -0.51 2.22 0.21
CA CYS A 69 -0.05 2.04 1.58
C CYS A 69 -1.09 1.24 2.35
N ILE A 70 -0.64 0.27 3.13
CA ILE A 70 -1.45 -0.51 4.05
C ILE A 70 -0.91 -0.31 5.46
N PHE A 71 -1.81 -0.20 6.42
CA PHE A 71 -1.43 -0.07 7.83
C PHE A 71 -2.46 -0.77 8.70
N CYS A 72 -1.96 -1.51 9.68
CA CYS A 72 -2.74 -2.18 10.70
C CYS A 72 -1.92 -2.06 12.00
N PRO A 73 -2.28 -1.15 12.92
CA PRO A 73 -1.43 -0.84 14.08
C PRO A 73 -1.34 -2.01 15.06
N ASP A 74 -2.39 -2.82 15.14
CA ASP A 74 -2.53 -3.90 16.13
C ASP A 74 -2.07 -5.27 15.60
N ALA A 75 -1.54 -5.32 14.37
CA ALA A 75 -1.17 -6.57 13.72
C ALA A 75 0.20 -6.51 13.04
N ASP A 76 0.94 -7.62 13.12
CA ASP A 76 2.18 -7.83 12.38
C ASP A 76 1.88 -8.43 11.00
N PHE A 77 2.50 -7.89 9.96
CA PHE A 77 2.39 -8.44 8.61
C PHE A 77 3.26 -9.68 8.47
N THR A 78 2.65 -10.84 8.24
CA THR A 78 3.35 -12.13 8.10
C THR A 78 3.77 -12.42 6.66
N SER A 79 3.24 -11.67 5.70
CA SER A 79 3.65 -11.72 4.29
C SER A 79 3.69 -10.31 3.69
N GLU A 80 4.48 -10.11 2.63
CA GLU A 80 4.48 -8.85 1.88
C GLU A 80 3.11 -8.57 1.25
N PRO A 81 2.46 -7.44 1.58
CA PRO A 81 1.18 -7.08 0.99
C PRO A 81 1.32 -6.77 -0.50
N ARG A 82 0.42 -7.32 -1.32
CA ARG A 82 0.48 -7.16 -2.77
C ARG A 82 -0.90 -7.05 -3.43
N VAL A 83 -0.94 -6.35 -4.55
CA VAL A 83 -2.07 -6.31 -5.47
C VAL A 83 -2.15 -7.65 -6.22
N VAL A 84 -3.34 -8.24 -6.23
CA VAL A 84 -3.65 -9.46 -6.98
C VAL A 84 -4.22 -9.12 -8.35
N THR A 85 -5.16 -8.17 -8.38
CA THR A 85 -5.81 -7.72 -9.62
C THR A 85 -6.44 -6.35 -9.43
N SER A 86 -6.75 -5.68 -10.53
CA SER A 86 -7.51 -4.44 -10.57
C SER A 86 -8.56 -4.51 -11.67
N GLN A 87 -9.78 -4.05 -11.39
CA GLN A 87 -10.85 -3.97 -12.37
C GLN A 87 -11.63 -2.66 -12.17
N GLY A 88 -11.58 -1.78 -13.17
CA GLY A 88 -12.22 -0.47 -13.08
C GLY A 88 -11.69 0.34 -11.91
N ASN A 89 -12.56 0.63 -10.94
CA ASN A 89 -12.24 1.37 -9.71
C ASN A 89 -11.98 0.45 -8.49
N LEU A 90 -11.85 -0.86 -8.70
CA LEU A 90 -11.59 -1.83 -7.64
C LEU A 90 -10.16 -2.37 -7.73
N ILE A 91 -9.53 -2.54 -6.58
CA ILE A 91 -8.24 -3.22 -6.44
C ILE A 91 -8.40 -4.31 -5.39
N LEU A 92 -8.05 -5.55 -5.78
CA LEU A 92 -7.94 -6.65 -4.85
C LEU A 92 -6.49 -6.78 -4.40
N LEU A 93 -6.27 -6.81 -3.10
CA LEU A 93 -4.97 -7.05 -2.49
C LEU A 93 -5.03 -8.23 -1.52
N THR A 94 -3.86 -8.79 -1.23
CA THR A 94 -3.72 -9.88 -0.27
C THR A 94 -2.52 -9.61 0.63
N THR A 95 -2.66 -10.01 1.89
CA THR A 95 -1.58 -10.05 2.87
C THR A 95 -1.95 -11.02 3.99
N GLY A 96 -0.96 -11.66 4.58
CA GLY A 96 -1.05 -12.29 5.89
C GLY A 96 -0.80 -11.26 6.98
N ILE A 97 -1.58 -11.36 8.05
CA ILE A 97 -1.43 -10.60 9.28
C ILE A 97 -1.59 -11.56 10.46
N ARG A 98 -1.00 -11.22 11.60
CA ARG A 98 -1.29 -11.84 12.89
C ARG A 98 -1.48 -10.75 13.94
N SER A 99 -2.25 -11.02 14.98
CA SER A 99 -2.27 -10.19 16.18
C SER A 99 -0.84 -9.91 16.67
N SER A 100 -0.52 -8.64 16.92
CA SER A 100 0.73 -8.25 17.57
C SER A 100 0.76 -8.62 19.07
N ALA A 101 -0.42 -8.89 19.65
CA ALA A 101 -0.58 -9.26 21.05
C ALA A 101 -0.37 -10.76 21.31
N ASP A 102 -0.32 -11.60 20.28
CA ASP A 102 -0.04 -13.03 20.41
C ASP A 102 1.48 -13.26 20.38
N PRO A 103 2.12 -13.59 21.53
CA PRO A 103 3.55 -13.87 21.57
C PRO A 103 3.88 -15.22 20.92
N PHE A 104 5.07 -15.28 20.35
CA PHE A 104 5.69 -16.47 19.76
C PHE A 104 5.75 -17.68 20.70
#